data_AF-A0A1B1M8Z2-F1
#
_entry.id   AF-A0A1B1M8Z2-F1
#
_cell.length_a   1.000
_cell.length_b   1.000
_cell.length_c   1.000
_cell.angle_alpha   90.00
_cell.angle_beta   90.00
_cell.angle_gamma   90.00
#
_symmetry.space_group_name_H-M   'P 1'
#
loop_
_entity.id
_entity.type
_entity.pdbx_description
1 polymer ?
#
loop_
_entity_poly.entity_id
_entity_poly.type
_entity_poly.pdbx_seq_one_letter_code
_entity_poly.pdbx_strand_id
1 'polypeptide(L)'
;MLGVQDIVVCGHSHCGAMGALKSGDDLSALPGVDAWLGIARPELTPVLTGVDDDPCLADVAQHNVVNQLAAVRSYPSVRQRMRDGRLRLHGWYYEVDTGRVYELDDDGGFRVHAG
;
A
#
# COMPACT_ATOMS: atom_id res chain seq x y z
N MET A 1 -23.59 -11.12 0.88
CA MET A 1 -22.42 -10.53 1.58
C MET A 1 -21.69 -11.67 2.29
N LEU A 2 -20.35 -11.73 2.24
CA LEU A 2 -19.57 -12.91 2.70
C LEU A 2 -19.20 -12.90 4.19
N GLY A 3 -19.39 -11.80 4.92
CA GLY A 3 -19.13 -11.75 6.37
C GLY A 3 -17.66 -11.81 6.79
N VAL A 4 -16.71 -11.48 5.90
CA VAL A 4 -15.25 -11.54 6.17
C VAL A 4 -14.86 -10.71 7.39
N GLN A 5 -13.96 -11.24 8.23
CA GLN A 5 -13.51 -10.58 9.46
C GLN A 5 -12.19 -9.83 9.30
N ASP A 6 -11.46 -10.09 8.22
CA ASP A 6 -10.14 -9.55 7.96
C ASP A 6 -10.08 -9.05 6.51
N ILE A 7 -9.49 -7.89 6.33
CA ILE A 7 -9.07 -7.38 5.03
C ILE A 7 -7.58 -7.11 5.11
N VAL A 8 -6.84 -7.69 4.17
CA VAL A 8 -5.40 -7.44 4.00
C VAL A 8 -5.22 -6.55 2.78
N VAL A 9 -4.52 -5.43 2.95
CA VAL A 9 -3.95 -4.65 1.86
C VAL A 9 -2.48 -5.08 1.75
N CYS A 10 -2.14 -5.79 0.68
CA CYS A 10 -0.81 -6.37 0.51
C CYS A 10 -0.06 -5.69 -0.65
N GLY A 11 1.03 -4.99 -0.32
CA GLY A 11 2.05 -4.54 -1.27
C GLY A 11 3.11 -5.63 -1.47
N HIS A 12 4.02 -5.45 -2.42
CA HIS A 12 5.06 -6.45 -2.69
C HIS A 12 6.34 -5.85 -3.27
N SER A 13 7.46 -6.59 -3.15
CA SER A 13 8.71 -6.24 -3.82
C SER A 13 8.56 -6.27 -5.34
N HIS A 14 9.40 -5.51 -6.04
CA HIS A 14 9.38 -5.37 -7.50
C HIS A 14 8.04 -4.91 -8.09
N CYS A 15 7.26 -4.13 -7.32
CA CYS A 15 5.99 -3.60 -7.81
C CYS A 15 6.21 -2.61 -8.97
N GLY A 16 5.93 -3.04 -10.21
CA GLY A 16 6.13 -2.23 -11.41
C GLY A 16 5.35 -0.91 -11.40
N ALA A 17 4.16 -0.88 -10.79
CA ALA A 17 3.38 0.35 -10.60
C ALA A 17 4.12 1.37 -9.73
N MET A 18 4.62 0.93 -8.58
CA MET A 18 5.38 1.80 -7.67
C MET A 18 6.74 2.15 -8.25
N GLY A 19 7.35 1.24 -9.01
CA GLY A 19 8.58 1.49 -9.77
C GLY A 19 8.41 2.60 -10.81
N ALA A 20 7.33 2.55 -11.61
CA ALA A 20 7.02 3.58 -12.59
C ALA A 20 6.75 4.95 -11.93
N LEU A 21 6.07 4.96 -10.78
CA LEU A 21 5.87 6.18 -10.00
C LEU A 21 7.19 6.75 -9.46
N LYS A 22 8.06 5.88 -8.91
CA LYS A 22 9.38 6.25 -8.39
C LYS A 22 10.30 6.82 -9.47
N SER A 23 10.38 6.14 -10.61
CA SER A 23 11.28 6.52 -11.72
C SER A 23 10.75 7.68 -12.57
N GLY A 24 9.47 8.04 -12.41
CA GLY A 24 8.84 9.06 -13.26
C GLY A 24 8.68 8.61 -14.71
N ASP A 25 8.42 7.33 -14.92
CA ASP A 25 8.34 6.74 -16.28
C ASP A 25 7.26 7.42 -17.14
N ASP A 26 7.54 7.54 -18.44
CA ASP A 26 6.54 7.94 -19.43
C ASP A 26 5.56 6.79 -19.67
N LEU A 27 4.34 6.97 -19.17
CA LEU A 27 3.25 6.01 -19.29
C LEU A 27 2.24 6.40 -20.39
N SER A 28 2.59 7.32 -21.29
CA SER A 28 1.71 7.77 -22.39
C SER A 28 1.22 6.62 -23.29
N ALA A 29 2.03 5.57 -23.46
CA ALA A 29 1.66 4.36 -24.19
C ALA A 29 0.68 3.45 -23.43
N LEU A 30 0.45 3.69 -22.14
CA LEU A 30 -0.41 2.93 -21.23
C LEU A 30 -1.42 3.86 -20.51
N PRO A 31 -2.32 4.56 -21.24
CA PRO A 31 -3.12 5.65 -20.67
C PRO A 31 -4.08 5.20 -19.55
N GLY A 32 -4.55 3.95 -19.59
CA GLY A 32 -5.37 3.40 -18.50
C GLY A 32 -4.58 3.19 -17.21
N VAL A 33 -3.31 2.79 -17.33
CA VAL A 33 -2.41 2.62 -16.17
C VAL A 33 -2.04 3.98 -15.60
N ASP A 34 -1.69 4.94 -16.46
CA ASP A 34 -1.34 6.29 -16.01
C ASP A 34 -2.50 6.97 -15.27
N ALA A 35 -3.72 6.89 -15.82
CA ALA A 35 -4.91 7.42 -15.17
C ALA A 35 -5.19 6.76 -13.81
N TRP A 36 -5.03 5.43 -13.73
CA TRP A 36 -5.20 4.70 -12.47
C TRP A 36 -4.14 5.07 -11.43
N LEU A 37 -2.87 5.18 -11.83
CA LEU A 37 -1.79 5.62 -10.95
C LEU A 37 -1.93 7.08 -10.52
N GLY A 38 -2.55 7.92 -11.35
CA GLY A 38 -2.90 9.30 -11.02
C GLY A 38 -3.77 9.42 -9.77
N ILE A 39 -4.52 8.37 -9.40
CA ILE A 39 -5.31 8.34 -8.16
C ILE A 39 -4.40 8.20 -6.93
N ALA A 40 -3.30 7.45 -7.04
CA ALA A 40 -2.37 7.19 -5.94
C ALA A 40 -1.23 8.24 -5.82
N ARG A 41 -0.87 8.91 -6.94
CA ARG A 41 0.24 9.88 -7.01
C ARG A 41 0.21 10.96 -5.91
N PRO A 42 -0.91 11.67 -5.65
CA PRO A 42 -0.92 12.77 -4.69
C PRO A 42 -0.46 12.32 -3.29
N GLU A 43 -1.00 11.21 -2.80
CA GLU A 43 -0.69 10.66 -1.47
C GLU A 43 0.73 10.06 -1.38
N LEU A 44 1.35 9.75 -2.52
CA LEU A 44 2.74 9.23 -2.56
C LEU A 44 3.78 10.32 -2.79
N THR A 45 3.36 11.54 -3.19
CA THR A 45 4.26 12.68 -3.43
C THR A 45 5.27 12.89 -2.30
N PRO A 46 4.90 12.88 -1.00
CA PRO A 46 5.86 13.13 0.08
C PRO A 46 7.02 12.12 0.13
N VAL A 47 6.79 10.89 -0.29
CA VAL A 47 7.80 9.82 -0.34
C VAL A 47 8.59 9.90 -1.63
N LEU A 48 7.93 10.23 -2.74
CA LEU A 48 8.56 10.36 -4.06
C LEU A 48 9.47 11.59 -4.17
N THR A 49 9.21 12.64 -3.38
CA THR A 49 9.95 13.91 -3.39
C THR A 49 10.60 14.22 -2.04
N GLY A 50 10.77 13.20 -1.18
CA GLY A 50 11.32 13.34 0.17
C GLY A 50 12.80 13.74 0.21
N VAL A 51 13.36 13.86 1.42
CA VAL A 51 14.72 14.36 1.69
C VAL A 51 15.82 13.44 1.15
N ASP A 52 15.52 12.17 0.90
CA ASP A 52 16.44 11.26 0.22
C ASP A 52 16.30 11.41 -1.30
N ASP A 53 17.41 11.67 -1.98
CA ASP A 53 17.47 11.84 -3.44
C ASP A 53 17.03 10.58 -4.23
N ASP A 54 16.83 9.42 -3.56
CA ASP A 54 16.36 8.17 -4.15
C ASP A 54 15.63 7.27 -3.12
N PRO A 55 14.29 7.38 -2.96
CA PRO A 55 13.54 6.57 -1.99
C PRO A 55 13.56 5.10 -2.38
N CYS A 56 13.78 4.17 -1.44
CA CYS A 56 13.75 2.74 -1.77
C CYS A 56 12.38 2.32 -2.32
N LEU A 57 12.34 1.45 -3.34
CA LEU A 57 11.07 0.94 -3.91
C LEU A 57 10.21 0.23 -2.85
N ALA A 58 10.83 -0.43 -1.88
CA ALA A 58 10.13 -1.02 -0.75
C ALA A 58 9.37 0.04 0.06
N ASP A 59 9.97 1.20 0.31
CA ASP A 59 9.35 2.29 1.06
C ASP A 59 8.17 2.88 0.30
N VAL A 60 8.29 3.07 -1.02
CA VAL A 60 7.17 3.55 -1.86
C VAL A 60 6.01 2.55 -1.81
N ALA A 61 6.30 1.25 -1.93
CA ALA A 61 5.28 0.20 -1.87
C ALA A 61 4.61 0.11 -0.49
N GLN A 62 5.38 0.21 0.60
CA GLN A 62 4.88 0.20 1.97
C GLN A 62 4.03 1.44 2.27
N HIS A 63 4.43 2.62 1.84
CA HIS A 63 3.60 3.82 1.97
C HIS A 63 2.30 3.73 1.16
N ASN A 64 2.33 3.12 -0.02
CA ASN A 64 1.10 2.86 -0.75
C ASN A 64 0.16 1.94 0.02
N VAL A 65 0.67 0.92 0.73
CA VAL A 65 -0.14 0.07 1.62
C VAL A 65 -0.82 0.91 2.70
N VAL A 66 -0.09 1.81 3.35
CA VAL A 66 -0.64 2.73 4.37
C VAL A 66 -1.74 3.61 3.78
N ASN A 67 -1.51 4.19 2.60
CA ASN A 67 -2.49 5.04 1.91
C ASN A 67 -3.76 4.26 1.54
N GLN A 68 -3.61 3.04 1.01
CA GLN A 68 -4.74 2.18 0.67
C GLN A 68 -5.50 1.69 1.91
N LEU A 69 -4.83 1.45 3.03
CA LEU A 69 -5.51 1.19 4.31
C LEU A 69 -6.37 2.37 4.75
N ALA A 70 -5.87 3.61 4.61
CA ALA A 70 -6.63 4.81 4.91
C ALA A 70 -7.85 4.95 3.98
N ALA A 71 -7.68 4.69 2.68
CA ALA A 71 -8.76 4.68 1.71
C ALA A 71 -9.83 3.62 2.05
N VAL A 72 -9.43 2.38 2.34
CA VAL A 72 -10.35 1.30 2.75
C VAL A 72 -11.07 1.66 4.06
N ARG A 73 -10.36 2.26 5.01
CA ARG A 73 -10.92 2.76 6.27
C ARG A 73 -11.90 3.92 6.06
N SER A 74 -11.92 4.59 4.91
CA SER A 74 -12.88 5.69 4.67
C SER A 74 -14.31 5.19 4.39
N TYR A 75 -14.48 3.94 3.90
CA TYR A 75 -15.79 3.42 3.53
C TYR A 75 -16.71 3.26 4.76
N PRO A 76 -17.97 3.76 4.72
CA PRO A 76 -18.88 3.70 5.86
C PRO A 76 -19.11 2.28 6.41
N SER A 77 -19.24 1.28 5.53
CA SER A 77 -19.44 -0.11 5.91
C SER A 77 -18.22 -0.71 6.62
N VAL A 78 -17.01 -0.38 6.17
CA VAL A 78 -15.76 -0.79 6.82
C VAL A 78 -15.65 -0.14 8.19
N ARG A 79 -15.81 1.19 8.27
CA ARG A 79 -15.75 1.93 9.54
C ARG A 79 -16.70 1.39 10.59
N GLN A 80 -17.95 1.14 10.20
CA GLN A 80 -18.95 0.62 11.13
C GLN A 80 -18.53 -0.75 11.68
N ARG A 81 -18.10 -1.66 10.79
CA ARG A 81 -17.70 -3.01 11.22
C ARG A 81 -16.43 -3.02 12.05
N MET A 82 -15.49 -2.12 11.80
CA MET A 82 -14.31 -1.95 12.65
C MET A 82 -14.71 -1.44 14.05
N ARG A 83 -15.59 -0.43 14.14
CA ARG A 83 -16.12 0.08 15.42
C ARG A 83 -16.83 -1.00 16.23
N ASP A 84 -17.55 -1.89 15.55
CA ASP A 84 -18.25 -3.00 16.18
C ASP A 84 -17.32 -4.17 16.56
N GLY A 85 -16.01 -4.08 16.28
CA GLY A 85 -15.05 -5.17 16.51
C GLY A 85 -15.23 -6.38 15.57
N ARG A 86 -15.93 -6.19 14.45
CA ARG A 86 -16.31 -7.26 13.49
C ARG A 86 -15.46 -7.29 12.21
N LEU A 87 -14.48 -6.41 12.12
CA LEU A 87 -13.57 -6.29 10.99
C LEU A 87 -12.22 -5.74 11.45
N ARG A 88 -11.13 -6.38 11.03
CA ARG A 88 -9.75 -5.92 11.18
C ARG A 88 -9.16 -5.59 9.81
N LEU A 89 -8.28 -4.59 9.77
CA LEU A 89 -7.52 -4.24 8.58
C LEU A 89 -6.05 -4.52 8.86
N HIS A 90 -5.38 -5.14 7.89
CA HIS A 90 -3.96 -5.51 7.98
C HIS A 90 -3.21 -4.92 6.79
N GLY A 91 -2.06 -4.31 7.04
CA GLY A 91 -1.15 -3.83 6.00
C GLY A 91 0.00 -4.80 5.86
N TRP A 92 0.14 -5.45 4.71
CA TRP A 92 1.22 -6.40 4.46
C TRP A 92 2.14 -5.92 3.35
N TYR A 93 3.41 -6.31 3.44
CA TYR A 93 4.39 -6.20 2.38
C TYR A 93 5.04 -7.56 2.15
N TYR A 94 4.88 -8.10 0.95
CA TYR A 94 5.42 -9.39 0.56
C TYR A 94 6.74 -9.24 -0.21
N GLU A 95 7.83 -9.75 0.34
CA GLU A 95 9.12 -9.81 -0.33
C GLU A 95 9.19 -11.09 -1.19
N VAL A 96 8.97 -10.95 -2.49
CA VAL A 96 8.85 -12.06 -3.46
C VAL A 96 10.12 -12.92 -3.48
N ASP A 97 11.30 -12.29 -3.38
CA ASP A 97 12.59 -12.96 -3.49
C ASP A 97 12.85 -13.96 -2.36
N THR A 98 12.32 -13.70 -1.17
CA THR A 98 12.54 -14.51 0.04
C THR A 98 11.29 -15.23 0.52
N GLY A 99 10.12 -14.85 0.00
CA GLY A 99 8.83 -15.33 0.47
C GLY A 99 8.40 -14.77 1.83
N ARG A 100 9.13 -13.78 2.38
CA ARG A 100 8.78 -13.17 3.67
C ARG A 100 7.60 -12.23 3.54
N VAL A 101 6.74 -12.24 4.55
CA VAL A 101 5.69 -11.25 4.73
C VAL A 101 6.08 -10.35 5.89
N TYR A 102 5.93 -9.05 5.69
CA TYR A 102 6.05 -8.04 6.72
C TYR A 102 4.68 -7.45 6.98
N GLU A 103 4.32 -7.25 8.25
CA GLU A 103 3.07 -6.63 8.66
C GLU A 103 3.34 -5.25 9.25
N LEU A 104 2.47 -4.31 8.91
CA LEU A 104 2.42 -2.97 9.48
C LEU A 104 1.99 -3.05 10.95
N ASP A 105 2.86 -2.60 11.84
CA ASP A 105 2.63 -2.52 13.28
C ASP A 105 2.05 -1.14 13.67
N ASP A 106 1.60 -1.02 14.92
CA ASP A 106 0.94 0.18 15.45
C ASP A 106 1.88 1.40 15.53
N ASP A 107 3.20 1.18 15.54
CA ASP A 107 4.21 2.24 15.49
C ASP A 107 4.48 2.76 14.07
N GLY A 108 3.81 2.20 13.06
CA GLY A 108 3.96 2.55 11.65
C GLY A 108 5.10 1.81 10.94
N GLY A 109 5.83 0.93 11.62
CA GLY A 109 6.89 0.12 11.02
C GLY A 109 6.38 -1.18 10.44
N PHE A 110 7.04 -1.67 9.37
CA PHE A 110 6.82 -3.03 8.85
C PHE A 110 7.78 -4.02 9.50
N ARG A 111 7.25 -5.08 10.11
CA ARG A 111 8.03 -6.12 10.80
C ARG A 111 7.69 -7.49 10.25
N VAL A 112 8.64 -8.44 10.29
CA VAL A 112 8.39 -9.80 9.79
C VAL A 112 7.18 -10.39 10.52
N HIS A 113 6.17 -10.77 9.74
CA HIS A 113 4.96 -11.38 10.25
C HIS A 113 5.30 -12.79 10.78
N ALA A 114 5.20 -12.96 12.10
CA ALA A 114 5.21 -14.27 12.73
C ALA A 114 3.76 -14.78 12.70
N GLY A 115 3.49 -15.74 11.82
CA GLY A 115 2.15 -16.31 11.64
C GLY A 115 1.59 -17.04 12.86
#